data_AF-A0A8T4KY06-F1
#
_entry.id   AF-A0A8T4KY06-F1
#
_cell.length_a   1.000
_cell.length_b   1.000
_cell.length_c   1.000
_cell.angle_alpha   90.00
_cell.angle_beta   90.00
_cell.angle_gamma   90.00
#
_symmetry.space_group_name_H-M   'P 1'
#
loop_
_entity.id
_entity.type
_entity.pdbx_description
1 polymer ?
#
loop_
_entity_poly.entity_id
_entity_poly.type
_entity_poly.pdbx_seq_one_letter_code
_entity_poly.pdbx_strand_id
1 'polypeptide(L)'
;MDLKDWKILLELDLDSRQSLQSIGKKVGLSKEVVNYRIKKLLEEGIITNFFTRIDSSKIGVLAFRTFLRLYNLTPDKERDLIDYILANEKV
;
A
#
# COMPACT_ATOMS: atom_id res chain seq x y z
N MET A 1 3.95 17.28 -5.54
CA MET A 1 4.73 16.07 -5.86
C MET A 1 5.45 16.28 -7.18
N ASP A 2 6.75 15.98 -7.26
CA ASP A 2 7.57 16.14 -8.48
C ASP A 2 8.18 14.80 -8.96
N LEU A 3 9.00 14.85 -10.02
CA LEU A 3 9.67 13.66 -10.57
C LEU A 3 10.61 12.96 -9.58
N LYS A 4 11.19 13.68 -8.61
CA LYS A 4 12.05 13.08 -7.60
C LYS A 4 11.22 12.39 -6.52
N ASP A 5 10.07 12.93 -6.15
CA ASP A 5 9.13 12.25 -5.25
C ASP A 5 8.69 10.90 -5.83
N TRP A 6 8.34 10.88 -7.13
CA TRP A 6 8.01 9.62 -7.83
C TRP A 6 9.15 8.60 -7.81
N LYS A 7 10.40 9.05 -8.02
CA LYS A 7 11.56 8.16 -7.95
C LYS A 7 11.80 7.64 -6.54
N ILE A 8 11.59 8.47 -5.51
CA ILE A 8 11.68 8.03 -4.10
C ILE A 8 10.60 6.98 -3.81
N LEU A 9 9.35 7.20 -4.24
CA LEU A 9 8.26 6.24 -4.08
C LEU A 9 8.58 4.90 -4.76
N LEU A 10 9.10 4.93 -5.98
CA LEU A 10 9.50 3.71 -6.70
C LEU A 10 10.60 2.94 -5.95
N GLU A 11 11.62 3.63 -5.43
CA GLU A 11 12.66 2.99 -4.63
C GLU A 11 12.09 2.36 -3.35
N LEU A 12 11.19 3.05 -2.66
CA LEU A 12 10.55 2.53 -1.44
C LEU A 12 9.61 1.34 -1.71
N ASP A 13 8.91 1.33 -2.84
CA ASP A 13 8.05 0.21 -3.26
C ASP A 13 8.87 -1.06 -3.53
N LEU A 14 10.06 -0.89 -4.13
CA LEU A 14 11.00 -1.99 -4.36
C LEU A 14 11.61 -2.54 -3.06
N ASP A 15 12.09 -1.64 -2.20
CA ASP A 15 12.64 -2.00 -0.88
C ASP A 15 12.56 -0.78 0.06
N SER A 16 11.59 -0.79 0.96
CA SER A 16 11.41 0.30 1.94
C SER A 16 12.42 0.26 3.09
N ARG A 17 13.17 -0.84 3.25
CA ARG A 17 14.17 -0.99 4.32
C ARG A 17 15.56 -0.49 3.92
N GLN A 18 15.77 -0.19 2.65
CA GLN A 18 17.05 0.33 2.19
C GLN A 18 17.40 1.67 2.88
N SER A 19 18.68 1.99 2.98
CA SER A 19 19.10 3.22 3.64
C SER A 19 18.73 4.46 2.81
N LEU A 20 18.37 5.55 3.49
CA LEU A 20 18.09 6.85 2.83
C LEU A 20 19.28 7.36 2.01
N GLN A 21 20.51 6.99 2.39
CA GLN A 21 21.71 7.31 1.62
C GLN A 21 21.75 6.56 0.29
N SER A 22 21.33 5.28 0.25
CA SER A 22 21.22 4.50 -0.97
C SER A 22 20.18 5.10 -1.92
N ILE A 23 18.99 5.42 -1.41
CA ILE A 23 17.94 6.10 -2.17
C ILE A 23 18.47 7.41 -2.73
N GLY A 24 19.11 8.24 -1.90
CA GLY A 24 19.72 9.50 -2.31
C GLY A 24 20.70 9.36 -3.48
N LYS A 25 21.57 8.35 -3.45
CA LYS A 25 22.49 8.03 -4.57
C LYS A 25 21.73 7.68 -5.85
N LYS A 26 20.70 6.83 -5.77
CA LYS A 26 19.91 6.39 -6.94
C LYS A 26 19.07 7.51 -7.54
N VAL A 27 18.48 8.36 -6.70
CA VAL A 27 17.59 9.45 -7.15
C VAL A 27 18.34 10.77 -7.35
N GLY A 28 19.63 10.84 -7.05
CA GLY A 28 20.47 12.04 -7.19
C GLY A 28 20.07 13.16 -6.23
N LEU A 29 19.90 12.84 -4.95
CA LEU A 29 19.57 13.77 -3.86
C LEU A 29 20.41 13.47 -2.62
N SER A 30 20.57 14.44 -1.71
CA SER A 30 21.18 14.17 -0.42
C SER A 30 20.26 13.31 0.46
N LYS A 31 20.85 12.64 1.45
CA LYS A 31 20.12 11.84 2.45
C LYS A 31 19.06 12.69 3.17
N GLU A 32 19.41 13.94 3.49
CA GLU A 32 18.56 14.88 4.23
C GLU A 32 17.34 15.29 3.40
N VAL A 33 17.52 15.54 2.09
CA VAL A 33 16.42 15.88 1.18
C VAL A 33 15.49 14.69 0.98
N VAL A 34 16.03 13.47 0.85
CA VAL A 34 15.21 12.24 0.79
C VAL A 34 14.40 12.08 2.06
N ASN A 35 15.02 12.23 3.24
CA ASN A 35 14.33 12.12 4.53
C ASN A 35 13.18 13.14 4.66
N TYR A 36 13.43 14.40 4.28
CA TYR A 36 12.41 15.44 4.28
C TYR A 36 11.23 15.09 3.38
N ARG A 37 11.51 14.65 2.14
CA ARG A 37 10.46 14.27 1.17
C ARG A 37 9.63 13.08 1.65
N ILE A 38 10.25 12.04 2.20
CA ILE A 38 9.52 10.88 2.75
C ILE A 38 8.60 11.31 3.89
N LYS A 39 9.08 12.14 4.82
CA LYS A 39 8.26 12.68 5.91
C LYS A 39 7.06 13.47 5.39
N LYS A 40 7.30 14.34 4.41
CA LYS A 40 6.22 15.11 3.78
C LYS A 40 5.19 14.21 3.10
N LEU A 41 5.63 13.17 2.38
CA LEU A 41 4.73 12.20 1.75
C LEU A 41 3.91 11.40 2.76
N LEU A 42 4.46 11.12 3.95
CA LEU A 42 3.73 10.52 5.07
C LEU A 42 2.69 11.49 5.66
N GLU A 43 3.10 12.75 5.91
CA GLU A 43 2.22 13.81 6.43
C GLU A 43 1.05 14.11 5.47
N GLU A 44 1.29 14.07 4.16
CA GLU A 44 0.28 14.25 3.12
C GLU A 44 -0.60 12.99 2.90
N GLY A 45 -0.30 11.87 3.59
CA GLY A 45 -1.04 10.62 3.44
C GLY A 45 -0.81 9.89 2.10
N ILE A 46 0.21 10.30 1.33
CA ILE A 46 0.59 9.65 0.07
C ILE A 46 1.29 8.32 0.37
N ILE A 47 2.20 8.32 1.34
CA ILE A 47 2.69 7.09 1.96
C ILE A 47 1.81 6.86 3.18
N THR A 48 1.05 5.77 3.17
CA THR A 48 0.13 5.44 4.28
C THR A 48 0.77 4.49 5.28
N ASN A 49 1.60 3.56 4.81
CA ASN A 49 2.26 2.57 5.66
C ASN A 49 3.51 1.99 4.99
N PHE A 50 4.32 1.30 5.80
CA PHE A 50 5.36 0.39 5.35
C PHE A 50 5.05 -0.98 5.94
N PHE A 51 4.94 -2.00 5.09
CA PHE A 51 4.59 -3.35 5.53
C PHE A 51 5.49 -4.40 4.88
N THR A 52 5.63 -5.53 5.57
CA THR A 52 6.34 -6.68 5.05
C THR A 52 5.44 -7.42 4.06
N ARG A 53 5.94 -7.67 2.85
CA ARG A 53 5.28 -8.59 1.92
C ARG A 53 5.53 -10.03 2.36
N ILE A 54 4.50 -10.67 2.89
CA ILE A 54 4.56 -12.06 3.37
C ILE A 54 4.08 -13.00 2.26
N ASP A 55 4.80 -14.10 2.08
CA ASP A 55 4.32 -15.21 1.26
C ASP A 55 3.29 -16.02 2.07
N SER A 56 2.01 -15.80 1.77
CA SER A 56 0.88 -16.43 2.47
C SER A 56 0.91 -17.96 2.38
N SER A 57 1.44 -18.51 1.29
CA SER A 57 1.52 -19.97 1.09
C SER A 57 2.42 -20.66 2.11
N LYS A 58 3.45 -19.95 2.60
CA LYS A 58 4.42 -20.47 3.58
C LYS A 58 3.93 -20.41 5.02
N ILE A 59 2.85 -19.67 5.28
CA ILE A 59 2.26 -19.53 6.62
C ILE A 59 0.90 -20.23 6.73
N GLY A 60 0.57 -21.11 5.78
CA GLY A 60 -0.68 -21.88 5.78
C GLY A 60 -1.92 -21.04 5.49
N VAL A 61 -1.77 -19.86 4.90
CA VAL A 61 -2.89 -18.99 4.52
C VAL A 61 -3.19 -19.15 3.04
N LEU A 62 -4.40 -19.62 2.74
CA LEU A 62 -4.92 -19.67 1.37
C LEU A 62 -5.81 -18.45 1.11
N ALA A 63 -5.29 -17.51 0.33
CA ALA A 63 -6.07 -16.38 -0.16
C ALA A 63 -6.61 -16.70 -1.56
N PHE A 64 -7.89 -16.43 -1.80
CA PHE A 64 -8.50 -16.55 -3.12
C PHE A 64 -9.39 -15.35 -3.40
N ARG A 65 -9.48 -14.96 -4.67
CA ARG A 65 -10.33 -13.86 -5.10
C ARG A 65 -11.65 -14.44 -5.63
N THR A 66 -12.75 -14.04 -5.02
CA THR A 66 -14.09 -14.46 -5.44
C THR A 66 -14.76 -13.33 -6.21
N PHE A 67 -15.28 -13.64 -7.40
CA PHE A 67 -16.12 -12.73 -8.16
C PHE A 67 -17.58 -13.16 -7.98
N LEU A 68 -18.40 -12.26 -7.44
CA LEU A 68 -19.83 -12.50 -7.24
C LEU A 68 -20.60 -11.76 -8.32
N ARG A 69 -21.51 -12.47 -9.02
CA ARG A 69 -22.52 -11.85 -9.88
C ARG A 69 -23.86 -12.01 -9.21
N LEU A 70 -24.44 -10.88 -8.79
CA LEU A 70 -25.69 -10.83 -8.07
C LEU A 70 -26.82 -10.41 -9.03
N TYR A 71 -28.01 -10.96 -8.85
CA TYR A 71 -29.19 -10.64 -9.63
C TYR A 71 -30.23 -9.98 -8.73
N ASN A 72 -30.95 -8.99 -9.27
CA ASN A 72 -32.03 -8.28 -8.57
C ASN A 72 -31.60 -7.62 -7.24
N LEU A 73 -30.39 -7.06 -7.20
CA LEU A 73 -29.87 -6.37 -6.04
C LEU A 73 -30.36 -4.91 -6.04
N THR A 74 -30.95 -4.48 -4.92
CA THR A 74 -31.26 -3.06 -4.68
C THR A 74 -30.08 -2.39 -3.96
N PRO A 75 -29.91 -1.06 -4.07
CA PRO A 75 -28.82 -0.36 -3.39
C PRO A 75 -28.77 -0.61 -1.87
N ASP A 76 -29.92 -0.69 -1.21
CA ASP A 76 -29.99 -0.97 0.23
C ASP A 76 -29.50 -2.39 0.56
N LYS A 77 -29.92 -3.39 -0.22
CA LYS A 77 -29.48 -4.78 -0.04
C LYS A 77 -28.01 -4.97 -0.39
N GLU A 78 -27.48 -4.20 -1.33
CA GLU A 78 -26.06 -4.19 -1.65
C GLU A 78 -25.24 -3.67 -0.47
N ARG A 79 -25.68 -2.58 0.17
CA ARG A 79 -25.05 -2.05 1.37
C ARG A 79 -25.09 -3.05 2.52
N ASP A 80 -26.25 -3.63 2.80
CA ASP A 80 -26.40 -4.65 3.85
C ASP A 80 -25.47 -5.85 3.61
N LEU A 81 -25.31 -6.28 2.37
CA LEU A 81 -24.41 -7.37 2.00
C LEU A 81 -22.94 -6.99 2.19
N ILE A 82 -22.53 -5.80 1.77
CA ILE A 82 -21.16 -5.31 1.96
C ILE A 82 -20.84 -5.21 3.46
N ASP A 83 -21.73 -4.63 4.25
CA ASP A 83 -21.56 -4.48 5.70
C ASP A 83 -21.46 -5.85 6.39
N TYR A 84 -22.30 -6.81 5.98
CA TYR A 84 -22.24 -8.19 6.48
C TYR A 84 -20.90 -8.87 6.15
N ILE A 85 -20.39 -8.68 4.93
CA ILE A 85 -19.12 -9.27 4.49
C ILE A 85 -17.94 -8.63 5.25
N LEU A 86 -17.93 -7.30 5.40
CA LEU A 86 -16.86 -6.56 6.09
C LEU A 86 -16.85 -6.79 7.60
N ALA A 87 -17.96 -7.22 8.20
CA ALA A 87 -18.01 -7.61 9.61
C ALA A 87 -17.22 -8.92 9.90
N ASN A 88 -16.80 -9.65 8.87
CA ASN A 88 -16.03 -10.87 9.03
C ASN A 88 -14.52 -10.58 8.96
N GLU A 89 -13.76 -10.93 10.00
CA GLU A 89 -12.31 -10.67 10.10
C GLU A 89 -11.46 -11.38 9.02
N LYS A 90 -12.05 -12.31 8.27
CA LYS A 90 -11.35 -13.10 7.24
C LYS A 90 -11.52 -12.57 5.81
N VAL A 91 -12.22 -11.45 5.63
CA VAL A 91 -12.49 -10.82 4.32
C VAL A 91 -11.55 -9.65 4.09
#